data_AF-A0A9D8J0G6-F1
#
_entry.id   AF-A0A9D8J0G6-F1
#
_cell.length_a   1.000
_cell.length_b   1.000
_cell.length_c   1.000
_cell.angle_alpha   90.00
_cell.angle_beta   90.00
_cell.angle_gamma   90.00
#
_symmetry.space_group_name_H-M   'P 1'
#
loop_
_entity.id
_entity.type
_entity.pdbx_description
1 polymer ?
#
loop_
_entity_poly.entity_id
_entity_poly.type
_entity_poly.pdbx_seq_one_letter_code
_entity_poly.pdbx_strand_id
1 'polypeptide(L)'
;MNKAFAITLATSLLASAPAHAINAKYRKQLERSGCTQVTEAQGCDITKTKEENAKAGFVAEAPGHKSGLSPQSPYAGQWVAKGTAGATVATIRIDQKEHVWVDGKKVSAKRSDGALVFRTGKITYTIQGDRRLKGEDYWMDSDAGTKGPIKPE
;
A
#
# COMPACT_ATOMS: atom_id res chain seq x y z
N MET A 1 -43.38 -13.47 -50.30
CA MET A 1 -43.86 -14.81 -49.88
C MET A 1 -42.70 -15.57 -49.24
N ASN A 2 -42.81 -15.76 -47.93
CA ASN A 2 -42.24 -16.76 -47.01
C ASN A 2 -40.95 -17.52 -47.37
N LYS A 3 -39.99 -17.50 -46.42
CA LYS A 3 -39.50 -18.64 -45.61
C LYS A 3 -38.32 -18.15 -44.74
N ALA A 4 -38.56 -17.83 -43.47
CA ALA A 4 -38.51 -18.73 -42.30
C ALA A 4 -37.07 -18.98 -41.77
N PHE A 5 -36.77 -18.26 -40.67
CA PHE A 5 -36.04 -18.67 -39.46
C PHE A 5 -34.88 -19.70 -39.54
N ALA A 6 -33.70 -19.27 -39.07
CA ALA A 6 -32.94 -19.99 -38.04
C ALA A 6 -31.85 -19.07 -37.44
N ILE A 7 -32.14 -18.44 -36.30
CA ILE A 7 -31.14 -17.86 -35.40
C ILE A 7 -30.66 -19.00 -34.51
N THR A 8 -29.47 -19.54 -34.76
CA THR A 8 -28.85 -20.54 -33.89
C THR A 8 -28.20 -19.83 -32.71
N LEU A 9 -28.98 -19.61 -31.65
CA LEU A 9 -28.49 -19.15 -30.36
C LEU A 9 -27.75 -20.33 -29.69
N ALA A 10 -26.42 -20.35 -29.78
CA ALA A 10 -25.61 -21.30 -29.02
C ALA A 10 -25.61 -20.88 -27.53
N THR A 11 -26.56 -21.41 -26.77
CA THR A 11 -26.58 -21.34 -25.30
C THR A 11 -25.40 -22.13 -24.76
N SER A 12 -24.30 -21.45 -24.45
CA SER A 12 -23.25 -21.98 -23.59
C SER A 12 -23.85 -22.23 -22.20
N LEU A 13 -24.08 -23.51 -21.86
CA LEU A 13 -24.45 -23.95 -20.51
C LEU A 13 -23.39 -23.46 -19.52
N LEU A 14 -23.77 -22.54 -18.64
CA LEU A 14 -23.06 -22.33 -17.39
C LEU A 14 -23.22 -23.60 -16.56
N ALA A 15 -22.17 -24.40 -16.47
CA ALA A 15 -22.08 -25.48 -15.49
C ALA A 15 -22.14 -24.85 -14.09
N SER A 16 -23.32 -24.88 -13.46
CA SER A 16 -23.45 -24.63 -12.04
C SER A 16 -22.73 -25.76 -11.31
N ALA A 17 -21.53 -25.48 -10.79
CA ALA A 17 -20.84 -26.40 -9.90
C ALA A 17 -21.73 -26.68 -8.66
N PRO A 18 -21.71 -27.92 -8.14
CA PRO A 18 -22.58 -28.35 -7.05
C PRO A 18 -22.40 -27.50 -5.80
N ALA A 19 -23.51 -27.10 -5.19
CA ALA A 19 -23.57 -26.66 -3.80
C ALA A 19 -23.24 -27.86 -2.90
N HIS A 20 -21.96 -28.17 -2.74
CA HIS A 20 -21.50 -29.16 -1.77
C HIS A 20 -21.91 -28.68 -0.38
N ALA A 21 -22.78 -29.44 0.28
CA ALA A 21 -23.08 -29.26 1.69
C ALA A 21 -21.78 -29.37 2.48
N ILE A 22 -21.18 -28.23 2.82
CA ILE A 22 -19.96 -28.16 3.64
C ILE A 22 -20.30 -28.83 4.98
N ASN A 23 -19.80 -30.05 5.16
CA ASN A 23 -19.91 -30.78 6.42
C ASN A 23 -19.47 -29.85 7.55
N ALA A 24 -20.24 -29.76 8.64
CA ALA A 24 -19.90 -28.87 9.77
C ALA A 24 -18.47 -29.09 10.28
N LYS A 25 -17.96 -30.33 10.20
CA LYS A 25 -16.58 -30.68 10.52
C LYS A 25 -15.57 -30.04 9.56
N TYR A 26 -15.86 -30.07 8.26
CA TYR A 26 -14.99 -29.50 7.23
C TYR A 26 -14.95 -27.97 7.31
N ARG A 27 -16.09 -27.32 7.60
CA ARG A 27 -16.13 -25.87 7.88
C ARG A 27 -15.22 -25.49 9.05
N LYS A 28 -15.32 -26.24 10.16
CA LYS A 28 -14.45 -26.03 11.33
C LYS A 28 -12.97 -26.24 11.01
N GLN A 29 -12.64 -27.15 10.10
CA GLN A 29 -11.25 -27.37 9.67
C GLN A 29 -10.74 -26.17 8.84
N LEU A 30 -11.54 -25.65 7.92
CA LEU A 30 -11.21 -24.43 7.17
C LEU A 30 -11.01 -23.23 8.09
N GLU A 31 -11.92 -23.02 9.05
CA GLU A 31 -11.81 -21.93 10.04
C GLU A 31 -10.55 -22.07 10.92
N ARG A 32 -10.26 -23.27 11.42
CA ARG A 32 -9.08 -23.54 12.25
C ARG A 32 -7.76 -23.36 11.50
N SER A 33 -7.72 -23.82 10.25
CA SER A 33 -6.52 -23.76 9.40
C SER A 33 -6.35 -22.40 8.71
N GLY A 34 -7.35 -21.52 8.78
CA GLY A 34 -7.39 -20.25 8.06
C GLY A 34 -7.53 -20.39 6.55
N CYS A 35 -7.79 -21.60 6.04
CA CYS A 35 -7.99 -21.86 4.62
C CYS A 35 -9.43 -21.56 4.20
N THR A 36 -9.62 -21.34 2.91
CA THR A 36 -10.92 -21.33 2.23
C THR A 36 -10.95 -22.50 1.26
N GLN A 37 -12.13 -22.88 0.76
CA GLN A 37 -12.21 -23.92 -0.29
C GLN A 37 -11.38 -23.57 -1.53
N VAL A 38 -11.26 -22.28 -1.85
CA VAL A 38 -10.44 -21.79 -2.97
C VAL A 38 -8.96 -21.94 -2.66
N THR A 39 -8.51 -21.51 -1.48
CA THR A 39 -7.08 -21.59 -1.13
C THR A 39 -6.62 -23.01 -0.84
N GLU A 40 -7.50 -23.90 -0.36
CA GLU A 40 -7.22 -25.33 -0.25
C GLU A 40 -6.91 -25.94 -1.62
N ALA A 41 -7.73 -25.67 -2.63
CA ALA A 41 -7.47 -26.13 -4.01
C ALA A 41 -6.15 -25.57 -4.60
N GLN A 42 -5.65 -24.47 -4.04
CA GLN A 42 -4.38 -23.84 -4.41
C GLN A 42 -3.18 -24.31 -3.58
N GLY A 43 -3.39 -25.18 -2.58
CA GLY A 43 -2.33 -25.75 -1.75
C GLY A 43 -2.34 -25.38 -0.27
N CYS A 44 -3.37 -24.68 0.22
CA CYS A 44 -3.57 -24.45 1.66
C CYS A 44 -3.93 -25.76 2.37
N ASP A 45 -3.17 -26.15 3.39
CA ASP A 45 -3.35 -27.44 4.06
C ASP A 45 -4.28 -27.30 5.27
N ILE A 46 -5.50 -27.85 5.16
CA ILE A 46 -6.51 -27.80 6.23
C ILE A 46 -6.13 -28.58 7.50
N THR A 47 -5.08 -29.40 7.43
CA THR A 47 -4.56 -30.14 8.60
C THR A 47 -3.56 -29.32 9.42
N LYS A 48 -2.98 -28.26 8.85
CA LYS A 48 -2.05 -27.34 9.52
C LYS A 48 -2.75 -26.24 10.29
N THR A 49 -2.00 -25.55 11.16
CA THR A 49 -2.53 -24.38 11.86
C THR A 49 -2.62 -23.17 10.93
N LYS A 50 -3.44 -22.18 11.34
CA LYS A 50 -3.56 -20.90 10.64
C LYS A 50 -2.21 -20.20 10.48
N GLU A 51 -1.35 -20.27 11.49
CA GLU A 51 -0.04 -19.61 11.48
C GLU A 51 0.91 -20.27 10.49
N GLU A 52 0.88 -21.60 10.38
CA GLU A 52 1.70 -22.35 9.42
C GLU A 52 1.25 -22.07 7.98
N ASN A 53 -0.06 -22.05 7.73
CA ASN A 53 -0.60 -21.70 6.41
C ASN A 53 -0.41 -20.21 6.08
N ALA A 54 -0.39 -19.33 7.08
CA ALA A 54 -0.07 -17.92 6.90
C ALA A 54 1.39 -17.72 6.49
N LYS A 55 2.33 -18.45 7.10
CA LYS A 55 3.75 -18.47 6.68
C LYS A 55 3.93 -18.96 5.24
N ALA A 56 3.08 -19.89 4.81
CA ALA A 56 3.03 -20.38 3.43
C ALA A 56 2.23 -19.46 2.47
N GLY A 57 1.68 -18.34 2.95
CA GLY A 57 1.02 -17.32 2.13
C GLY A 57 -0.45 -17.59 1.81
N PHE A 58 -1.05 -18.67 2.30
CA PHE A 58 -2.39 -19.12 1.92
C PHE A 58 -3.54 -18.55 2.76
N VAL A 59 -3.23 -18.01 3.95
CA VAL A 59 -4.23 -17.30 4.74
C VAL A 59 -4.26 -15.85 4.25
N ALA A 60 -5.26 -15.55 3.43
CA ALA A 60 -5.68 -14.19 3.19
C ALA A 60 -6.49 -13.76 4.41
N GLU A 61 -5.94 -12.86 5.23
CA GLU A 61 -6.80 -11.89 5.89
C GLU A 61 -7.73 -11.30 4.83
N ALA A 62 -8.98 -11.01 5.20
CA ALA A 62 -9.89 -10.20 4.38
C ALA A 62 -9.12 -9.03 3.75
N PRO A 63 -9.54 -8.46 2.60
CA PRO A 63 -8.83 -7.33 1.99
C PRO A 63 -9.00 -6.03 2.82
N GLY A 64 -8.57 -6.06 4.07
CA GLY A 64 -8.02 -4.94 4.81
C GLY A 64 -6.52 -5.18 4.87
N HIS A 65 -5.78 -4.43 4.07
CA HIS A 65 -4.35 -4.17 4.23
C HIS A 65 -3.49 -5.31 4.82
N LYS A 66 -2.94 -6.16 3.95
CA LYS A 66 -1.61 -6.72 4.20
C LYS A 66 -0.57 -5.59 4.14
N SER A 67 -0.54 -4.75 5.17
CA SER A 67 0.69 -4.12 5.64
C SER A 67 0.97 -4.77 6.99
N GLY A 68 1.68 -5.90 6.96
CA GLY A 68 2.31 -6.53 8.13
C GLY A 68 3.49 -5.71 8.67
N LEU A 69 3.33 -4.40 8.72
CA LEU A 69 4.18 -3.42 9.35
C LEU A 69 3.17 -2.52 10.07
N SER A 70 3.35 -2.29 11.37
CA SER A 70 2.75 -1.15 12.09
C SER A 70 2.66 0.02 11.11
N PRO A 71 1.51 0.72 10.91
CA PRO A 71 1.31 1.62 9.77
C PRO A 71 2.51 2.56 9.67
N GLN A 72 3.43 2.19 8.78
CA GLN A 72 4.73 2.80 8.71
C GLN A 72 4.39 4.17 8.15
N SER A 73 4.71 5.24 8.86
CA SER A 73 4.30 6.57 8.40
C SER A 73 4.76 6.70 6.95
N PRO A 74 3.88 7.10 6.00
CA PRO A 74 4.25 7.18 4.61
C PRO A 74 5.40 8.17 4.39
N TYR A 75 5.67 9.04 5.37
CA TYR A 75 6.74 10.03 5.38
C TYR A 75 8.05 9.53 5.99
N ALA A 76 8.02 8.42 6.74
CA ALA A 76 9.19 7.90 7.44
C ALA A 76 10.31 7.52 6.46
N GLY A 77 11.54 7.92 6.78
CA GLY A 77 12.71 7.71 5.92
C GLY A 77 13.75 8.80 6.04
N GLN A 78 14.79 8.68 5.22
CA GLN A 78 15.80 9.70 4.98
C GLN A 78 15.59 10.33 3.61
N TRP A 79 15.76 11.63 3.55
CA TRP A 79 15.51 12.43 2.36
C TRP A 79 16.59 13.49 2.21
N VAL A 80 16.87 13.86 0.96
CA VAL A 80 17.84 14.88 0.59
C VAL A 80 17.16 15.93 -0.28
N ALA A 81 17.17 17.18 0.20
CA ALA A 81 16.79 18.34 -0.59
C ALA A 81 17.95 18.70 -1.54
N LYS A 82 17.68 18.74 -2.84
CA LYS A 82 18.68 19.03 -3.88
C LYS A 82 18.45 20.40 -4.50
N GLY A 83 19.52 21.15 -4.72
CA GLY A 83 19.52 22.40 -5.48
C GLY A 83 19.71 22.17 -6.97
N THR A 84 19.62 23.25 -7.76
CA THR A 84 19.67 23.25 -9.24
C THR A 84 20.91 22.55 -9.81
N ALA A 85 22.06 22.65 -9.12
CA ALA A 85 23.32 22.03 -9.52
C ALA A 85 23.57 20.65 -8.87
N GLY A 86 22.56 20.04 -8.23
CA GLY A 86 22.70 18.78 -7.50
C GLY A 86 23.33 18.92 -6.10
N ALA A 87 23.71 20.13 -5.70
CA ALA A 87 24.17 20.43 -4.35
C ALA A 87 23.11 20.04 -3.31
N THR A 88 23.54 19.51 -2.18
CA THR A 88 22.64 19.20 -1.05
C THR A 88 22.29 20.50 -0.33
N VAL A 89 21.00 20.79 -0.26
CA VAL A 89 20.44 21.95 0.46
C VAL A 89 20.16 21.60 1.91
N ALA A 90 19.64 20.40 2.16
CA ALA A 90 19.40 19.88 3.50
C ALA A 90 19.29 18.35 3.49
N THR A 91 19.61 17.75 4.62
CA THR A 91 19.32 16.36 4.95
C THR A 91 18.12 16.30 5.88
N ILE A 92 17.19 15.39 5.61
CA ILE A 92 15.92 15.31 6.31
C ILE A 92 15.73 13.88 6.80
N ARG A 93 15.40 13.73 8.08
CA ARG A 93 15.02 12.44 8.66
C ARG A 93 13.62 12.54 9.23
N ILE A 94 12.80 11.54 8.94
CA ILE A 94 11.44 11.42 9.46
C ILE A 94 11.31 10.05 10.12
N ASP A 95 10.90 10.01 11.39
CA ASP A 95 10.67 8.74 12.08
C ASP A 95 9.22 8.22 11.87
N GLN A 96 8.93 7.06 12.43
CA GLN A 96 7.60 6.43 12.34
C GLN A 96 6.50 7.23 13.03
N LYS A 97 6.86 8.15 13.92
CA LYS A 97 5.94 9.04 14.64
C LYS A 97 5.86 10.41 13.98
N GLU A 98 6.44 10.58 12.78
CA GLU A 98 6.49 11.83 12.02
C GLU A 98 7.23 12.95 12.73
N HIS A 99 8.13 12.62 13.66
CA HIS A 99 9.11 13.58 14.10
C HIS A 99 10.08 13.85 12.96
N VAL A 100 10.34 15.12 12.71
CA VAL A 100 11.18 15.56 11.61
C VAL A 100 12.45 16.20 12.14
N TRP A 101 13.58 15.88 11.51
CA TRP A 101 14.86 16.54 11.71
C TRP A 101 15.36 17.06 10.37
N VAL A 102 15.84 18.30 10.36
CA VAL A 102 16.51 18.94 9.22
C VAL A 102 17.93 19.25 9.66
N ASP A 103 18.92 18.68 8.97
CA ASP A 103 20.35 18.77 9.32
C ASP A 103 20.62 18.45 10.79
N GLY A 104 19.98 17.38 11.27
CA GLY A 104 20.08 16.90 12.65
C GLY A 104 19.28 17.70 13.69
N LYS A 105 18.69 18.85 13.34
CA LYS A 105 17.88 19.67 14.25
C LYS A 105 16.40 19.29 14.14
N LYS A 106 15.76 18.98 15.27
CA LYS A 106 14.33 18.64 15.29
C LYS A 106 13.49 19.87 14.95
N VAL A 107 12.51 19.70 14.05
CA VAL A 107 11.57 20.76 13.64
C VAL A 107 10.12 20.32 13.85
N SER A 108 9.22 21.29 13.95
CA SER A 108 7.78 21.01 13.95
C SER A 108 7.31 20.70 12.53
N ALA A 109 6.42 19.72 12.43
CA ALA A 109 5.79 19.31 11.18
C ALA A 109 4.28 19.27 11.34
N LYS A 110 3.57 19.56 10.26
CA LYS A 110 2.11 19.47 10.18
C LYS A 110 1.71 18.69 8.94
N ARG A 111 0.60 17.96 9.03
CA ARG A 111 -0.05 17.42 7.83
C ARG A 111 -0.93 18.49 7.19
N SER A 112 -0.85 18.63 5.87
CA SER A 112 -1.71 19.49 5.06
C SER A 112 -1.90 18.84 3.70
N ASP A 113 -3.13 18.71 3.24
CA ASP A 113 -3.43 18.27 1.86
C ASP A 113 -2.76 16.95 1.45
N GLY A 114 -2.66 16.00 2.37
CA GLY A 114 -2.01 14.71 2.13
C GLY A 114 -0.48 14.73 2.12
N ALA A 115 0.14 15.88 2.44
CA ALA A 115 1.57 16.04 2.60
C ALA A 115 1.97 16.32 4.05
N LEU A 116 3.21 16.01 4.39
CA LEU A 116 3.87 16.49 5.60
C LEU A 116 4.68 17.74 5.26
N VAL A 117 4.35 18.84 5.93
CA VAL A 117 4.92 20.17 5.70
C VAL A 117 5.65 20.63 6.96
N PHE A 118 6.90 21.04 6.81
CA PHE A 118 7.75 21.54 7.89
C PHE A 118 8.65 22.66 7.38
N ARG A 119 9.23 23.43 8.30
CA ARG A 119 9.98 24.65 7.96
C ARG A 119 11.24 24.80 8.79
N THR A 120 12.28 25.36 8.16
CA THR A 120 13.48 25.86 8.83
C THR A 120 13.72 27.28 8.33
N GLY A 121 13.49 28.27 9.19
CA GLY A 121 13.55 29.69 8.79
C GLY A 121 12.55 30.01 7.68
N LYS A 122 13.07 30.42 6.52
CA LYS A 122 12.30 30.79 5.31
C LYS A 122 12.12 29.63 4.32
N ILE A 123 12.73 28.48 4.60
CA ILE A 123 12.64 27.29 3.75
C ILE A 123 11.47 26.43 4.21
N THR A 124 10.56 26.12 3.28
CA THR A 124 9.46 25.17 3.46
C THR A 124 9.79 23.88 2.74
N TYR A 125 9.57 22.76 3.40
CA TYR A 125 9.72 21.41 2.86
C TYR A 125 8.36 20.74 2.82
N THR A 126 8.09 20.02 1.73
CA THR A 126 6.83 19.30 1.49
C THR A 126 7.14 17.91 1.01
N ILE A 127 6.64 16.91 1.73
CA ILE A 127 6.80 15.48 1.39
C ILE A 127 5.41 14.85 1.31
N GLN A 128 5.05 14.28 0.17
CA GLN A 128 3.73 13.69 -0.08
C GLN A 128 3.54 12.36 0.62
N GLY A 129 2.33 12.10 1.13
CA GLY A 129 1.97 10.82 1.72
C GLY A 129 1.72 9.75 0.66
N ASP A 130 1.19 10.15 -0.49
CA ASP A 130 0.94 9.24 -1.61
C ASP A 130 2.21 9.00 -2.43
N ARG A 131 2.87 7.86 -2.18
CA ARG A 131 4.11 7.45 -2.87
C ARG A 131 3.93 7.00 -4.31
N ARG A 132 2.70 6.93 -4.80
CA ARG A 132 2.38 6.73 -6.22
C ARG A 132 2.68 7.99 -7.02
N LEU A 133 2.57 9.16 -6.40
CA LEU A 133 2.91 10.43 -7.02
C LEU A 133 4.43 10.61 -7.04
N LYS A 134 5.01 10.84 -8.21
CA LYS A 134 6.46 10.98 -8.39
C LYS A 134 6.81 12.45 -8.65
N GLY A 135 7.83 12.95 -7.97
CA GLY A 135 8.32 14.32 -8.19
C GLY A 135 7.58 15.41 -7.40
N GLU A 136 6.63 15.03 -6.56
CA GLU A 136 5.82 15.95 -5.74
C GLU A 136 6.44 16.30 -4.38
N ASP A 137 7.60 15.71 -4.05
CA ASP A 137 8.39 16.06 -2.87
C ASP A 137 9.34 17.20 -3.25
N TYR A 138 9.20 18.35 -2.59
CA TYR A 138 9.96 19.56 -2.93
C TYR A 138 10.24 20.46 -1.71
N TRP A 139 11.23 21.33 -1.87
CA TRP A 139 11.52 22.42 -0.96
C TRP A 139 11.43 23.76 -1.68
N MET A 140 11.16 24.83 -0.95
CA MET A 140 11.10 26.20 -1.44
C MET A 140 11.65 27.17 -0.40
N ASP A 141 12.58 28.02 -0.80
CA ASP A 141 13.05 29.16 -0.03
C ASP A 141 12.33 30.43 -0.49
N SER A 142 11.48 30.98 0.36
CA SER A 142 10.73 32.20 0.05
C SER A 142 11.57 33.47 0.05
N ASP A 143 12.76 33.46 0.67
CA ASP A 143 13.65 34.61 0.75
C ASP A 143 14.50 34.72 -0.52
N ALA A 144 15.16 33.61 -0.88
CA ALA A 144 15.97 33.52 -2.08
C ALA A 144 15.14 33.31 -3.37
N GLY A 145 13.86 33.00 -3.25
CA GLY A 145 12.98 32.66 -4.39
C GLY A 145 13.39 31.36 -5.10
N THR A 146 14.11 30.48 -4.42
CA THR A 146 14.60 29.21 -4.98
C THR A 146 13.73 28.03 -4.57
N LYS A 147 13.76 26.96 -5.37
CA LYS A 147 13.07 25.70 -5.06
C LYS A 147 13.82 24.53 -5.68
N GLY A 148 13.56 23.34 -5.19
CA GLY A 148 14.15 22.14 -5.75
C GLY A 148 13.49 20.86 -5.26
N PRO A 149 13.85 19.71 -5.85
CA PRO A 149 13.27 18.44 -5.47
C PRO A 149 13.83 17.96 -4.13
N ILE A 150 13.00 17.18 -3.42
CA ILE A 150 13.44 16.31 -2.35
C ILE A 150 13.42 14.88 -2.89
N LYS A 151 14.48 14.13 -2.62
CA LYS A 151 14.62 12.73 -3.04
C LYS A 151 14.87 11.85 -1.82
N PRO A 152 14.46 10.57 -1.84
CA PRO A 152 14.98 9.60 -0.88
C PRO A 152 16.52 9.59 -0.93
N GLU A 153 17.15 9.45 0.24
CA GLU A 153 18.61 9.24 0.34
C GLU A 153 19.04 7.89 -0.26
#